data_AF-A0A7S3T3L0-F1
#
_entry.id   AF-A0A7S3T3L0-F1
#
_cell.length_a   1.000
_cell.length_b   1.000
_cell.length_c   1.000
_cell.angle_alpha   90.00
_cell.angle_beta   90.00
_cell.angle_gamma   90.00
#
_symmetry.space_group_name_H-M   'P 1'
#
loop_
_entity.id
_entity.type
_entity.pdbx_description
1 polymer ?
#
loop_
_entity_poly.entity_id
_entity_poly.type
_entity_poly.pdbx_seq_one_letter_code
_entity_poly.pdbx_strand_id
1 'polypeptide(L)'
;ASHIVGLAQDDYDLEGKRLDGTCDEHVDANEYMITVDKTSGAGLGIDVHFEGDMLRIDGITNGLLGDWNASHPDEQVQEGDCIVEVNSARGHAGRLVWECRRNQLLELKLRRVPRGADQALEDVAP
;
A
#
# COMPACT_ATOMS: atom_id res chain seq x y z
N ALA A 1 -35.37 7.65 -46.48
CA ALA A 1 -35.78 6.74 -45.39
C ALA A 1 -34.53 6.36 -44.62
N SER A 2 -34.51 6.67 -43.33
CA SER A 2 -33.41 6.37 -42.41
C SER A 2 -33.27 4.85 -42.22
N HIS A 3 -32.04 4.36 -42.17
CA HIS A 3 -31.74 3.06 -41.55
C HIS A 3 -30.39 3.16 -40.84
N ILE A 4 -30.42 2.83 -39.55
CA ILE A 4 -29.30 2.70 -38.61
C ILE A 4 -28.76 1.27 -38.70
N VAL A 5 -27.58 1.05 -38.07
CA VAL A 5 -26.81 -0.17 -37.78
C VAL A 5 -25.57 -0.23 -38.68
N GLY A 6 -24.34 -0.33 -38.17
CA GLY A 6 -23.83 -0.53 -36.82
C GLY A 6 -22.31 -0.57 -36.98
N LEU A 7 -21.60 0.00 -36.01
CA LEU A 7 -20.17 0.23 -36.06
C LEU A 7 -19.36 -1.06 -35.88
N ALA A 8 -18.22 -1.07 -36.58
CA ALA A 8 -16.93 -1.67 -36.22
C ALA A 8 -16.83 -3.20 -36.16
N GLN A 9 -15.71 -3.65 -36.69
CA GLN A 9 -15.35 -5.02 -37.00
C GLN A 9 -13.96 -5.25 -36.43
N ASP A 10 -13.87 -5.94 -35.30
CA ASP A 10 -12.64 -6.50 -34.73
C ASP A 10 -13.09 -7.72 -33.89
N ASP A 11 -13.17 -8.93 -34.46
CA ASP A 11 -12.08 -9.92 -34.54
C ASP A 11 -11.67 -10.44 -33.14
N TYR A 12 -12.37 -11.46 -32.61
CA TYR A 12 -11.87 -12.36 -31.56
C TYR A 12 -12.59 -13.72 -31.62
N ASP A 13 -11.79 -14.77 -31.82
CA ASP A 13 -12.18 -16.15 -32.16
C ASP A 13 -12.65 -16.96 -30.94
N LEU A 14 -13.63 -17.84 -31.20
CA LEU A 14 -14.32 -18.71 -30.24
C LEU A 14 -13.62 -20.07 -30.16
N GLU A 15 -12.56 -20.20 -29.36
CA GLU A 15 -12.06 -21.51 -28.93
C GLU A 15 -11.78 -21.56 -27.43
N GLY A 16 -12.62 -22.28 -26.70
CA GLY A 16 -12.51 -22.52 -25.26
C GLY A 16 -11.23 -23.26 -24.89
N LYS A 17 -10.21 -22.52 -24.45
CA LYS A 17 -9.02 -23.03 -23.78
C LYS A 17 -8.82 -22.21 -22.51
N ARG A 18 -8.65 -22.95 -21.42
CA ARG A 18 -8.65 -22.57 -20.00
C ARG A 18 -7.91 -21.26 -19.75
N LEU A 19 -8.52 -20.41 -18.91
CA LEU A 19 -7.90 -19.27 -18.23
C LEU A 19 -6.56 -19.71 -17.63
N ASP A 20 -5.47 -19.40 -18.31
CA ASP A 20 -4.18 -19.20 -17.67
C ASP A 20 -4.02 -17.68 -17.55
N GLY A 21 -4.64 -17.17 -16.49
CA GLY A 21 -4.35 -15.83 -16.01
C GLY A 21 -2.97 -15.87 -15.41
N THR A 22 -1.95 -15.55 -16.21
CA THR A 22 -0.71 -14.99 -15.68
C THR A 22 -0.69 -13.51 -16.00
N CYS A 23 -1.68 -12.80 -15.44
CA CYS A 23 -1.33 -11.51 -14.86
C CYS A 23 -0.43 -11.84 -13.65
N ASP A 24 0.88 -11.92 -13.89
CA ASP A 24 1.90 -11.79 -12.85
C ASP A 24 1.88 -10.36 -12.29
N GLU A 25 0.72 -9.92 -11.84
CA GLU A 25 0.62 -8.90 -10.83
C GLU A 25 0.99 -9.62 -9.54
N HIS A 26 2.27 -9.58 -9.17
CA HIS A 26 2.71 -9.84 -7.79
C HIS A 26 2.07 -8.76 -6.91
N VAL A 27 0.76 -8.89 -6.69
CA VAL A 27 0.05 -8.21 -5.62
C VAL A 27 0.46 -9.01 -4.39
N ASP A 28 1.47 -8.53 -3.67
CA ASP A 28 1.66 -8.91 -2.28
C ASP A 28 0.27 -8.80 -1.64
N ALA A 29 -0.38 -9.93 -1.36
CA ALA A 29 -1.81 -9.99 -0.98
C ALA A 29 -2.14 -9.28 0.36
N ASN A 30 -1.16 -8.59 0.93
CA ASN A 30 -1.22 -7.86 2.18
C ASN A 30 -0.88 -6.37 2.01
N GLU A 31 -0.75 -5.86 0.78
CA GLU A 31 -0.62 -4.42 0.53
C GLU A 31 -1.97 -3.70 0.56
N TYR A 32 -2.05 -2.58 1.26
CA TYR A 32 -3.21 -1.70 1.33
C TYR A 32 -2.76 -0.23 1.28
N MET A 33 -3.68 0.66 0.93
CA MET A 33 -3.39 2.07 0.71
C MET A 33 -4.22 2.92 1.64
N ILE A 34 -3.61 3.94 2.22
CA ILE A 34 -4.30 4.94 3.04
C ILE A 34 -3.95 6.33 2.55
N THR A 35 -4.82 7.29 2.85
CA THR A 35 -4.64 8.67 2.41
C THR A 35 -4.75 9.61 3.59
N VAL A 36 -3.65 10.30 3.89
CA VAL A 36 -3.54 11.16 5.07
C VAL A 36 -3.31 12.61 4.63
N ASP A 37 -4.14 13.53 5.10
CA ASP A 37 -3.96 14.95 4.80
C ASP A 37 -2.91 15.58 5.72
N LYS A 38 -1.73 15.88 5.17
CA LYS A 38 -0.66 16.62 5.86
C LYS A 38 -0.55 18.08 5.40
N THR A 39 -1.55 18.61 4.69
CA THR A 39 -1.51 19.99 4.19
C THR A 39 -1.51 21.00 5.33
N SER A 40 -2.15 20.66 6.46
CA SER A 40 -2.15 21.44 7.70
C SER A 40 -0.78 21.56 8.38
N GLY A 41 0.22 20.79 7.96
CA GLY A 41 1.56 20.76 8.56
C GLY A 41 1.65 20.05 9.91
N ALA A 42 0.60 19.33 10.31
CA ALA A 42 0.63 18.47 11.48
C ALA A 42 1.62 17.31 11.29
N GLY A 43 2.16 16.81 12.40
CA GLY A 43 2.98 15.60 12.38
C GLY A 43 2.13 14.38 12.02
N LEU A 44 2.70 13.46 11.23
CA LEU A 44 2.02 12.19 10.92
C LEU A 44 1.75 11.37 12.20
N GLY A 45 2.61 11.52 13.21
CA GLY A 45 2.48 10.84 14.49
C GLY A 45 2.90 9.38 14.42
N ILE A 46 3.90 9.04 13.61
CA ILE A 46 4.47 7.69 13.59
C ILE A 46 5.98 7.72 13.77
N ASP A 47 6.47 6.67 14.42
CA ASP A 47 7.87 6.31 14.43
C ASP A 47 8.11 5.24 13.37
N VAL A 48 9.13 5.47 12.52
CA VAL A 48 9.47 4.57 11.43
C VAL A 48 10.96 4.24 11.46
N HIS A 49 11.28 2.98 11.24
CA HIS A 49 12.63 2.47 11.06
C HIS A 49 12.93 2.22 9.59
N PHE A 50 14.17 2.47 9.18
CA PHE A 50 14.64 2.17 7.83
C PHE A 50 14.89 0.67 7.70
N GLU A 51 14.06 -0.02 6.92
CA GLU A 51 14.20 -1.46 6.64
C GLU A 51 14.54 -1.64 5.16
N GLY A 52 15.84 -1.53 4.84
CA GLY A 52 16.32 -1.54 3.46
C GLY A 52 15.72 -0.40 2.64
N ASP A 53 14.88 -0.76 1.67
CA ASP A 53 14.19 0.18 0.77
C ASP A 53 12.76 0.57 1.24
N MET A 54 12.36 0.09 2.43
CA MET A 54 11.03 0.27 3.01
C MET A 54 11.13 1.02 4.34
N LEU A 55 9.99 1.52 4.85
CA LEU A 55 9.90 2.08 6.20
C LEU A 55 8.99 1.22 7.06
N ARG A 56 9.54 0.53 8.05
CA ARG A 56 8.74 -0.23 9.00
C ARG A 56 8.23 0.70 10.09
N ILE A 57 6.96 0.59 10.43
CA ILE A 57 6.34 1.36 11.51
C ILE A 57 6.71 0.68 12.82
N ASP A 58 7.50 1.34 13.65
CA ASP A 58 7.89 0.83 14.98
C ASP A 58 6.85 1.19 16.04
N GLY A 59 6.29 2.40 15.93
CA GLY A 59 5.29 2.89 16.86
C GLY A 59 4.34 3.89 16.23
N ILE A 60 3.09 3.89 16.70
CA ILE A 60 2.08 4.88 16.31
C ILE A 60 1.81 5.78 17.51
N THR A 61 2.18 7.06 17.36
CA THR A 61 1.95 8.11 18.34
C THR A 61 0.67 8.90 17.99
N ASN A 62 0.27 9.82 18.85
CA ASN A 62 -0.83 10.73 18.57
C ASN A 62 -0.47 11.69 17.41
N GLY A 63 -1.32 11.76 16.38
CA GLY A 63 -1.10 12.55 15.17
C GLY A 63 -2.11 12.22 14.09
N LEU A 64 -1.83 12.62 12.84
CA LEU A 64 -2.73 12.40 11.70
C LEU A 64 -3.04 10.91 11.48
N LEU A 65 -2.06 10.02 11.72
CA LEU A 65 -2.29 8.58 11.60
C LEU A 65 -3.17 8.02 12.72
N GLY A 66 -3.09 8.60 13.91
CA GLY A 66 -3.99 8.26 15.02
C GLY A 66 -5.44 8.64 14.70
N ASP A 67 -5.65 9.82 14.09
CA ASP A 67 -6.98 10.29 13.66
C ASP A 67 -7.54 9.42 12.52
N TRP A 68 -6.68 9.03 11.57
CA TRP A 68 -7.00 8.05 10.54
C TRP A 68 -7.45 6.72 11.16
N ASN A 69 -6.67 6.16 12.08
CA ASN A 69 -7.00 4.89 12.74
C ASN A 69 -8.33 4.97 13.51
N ALA A 70 -8.64 6.11 14.13
CA ALA A 70 -9.90 6.33 14.82
C ALA A 70 -11.10 6.40 13.85
N SER A 71 -10.89 6.95 12.65
CA SER A 71 -11.92 7.10 11.61
C SER A 71 -12.09 5.86 10.73
N HIS A 72 -11.04 5.05 10.58
CA HIS A 72 -10.97 3.88 9.70
C HIS A 72 -10.61 2.61 10.48
N PRO A 73 -11.53 2.05 11.27
CA PRO A 73 -11.26 0.88 12.11
C PRO A 73 -10.88 -0.39 11.33
N ASP A 74 -11.33 -0.52 10.08
CA ASP A 74 -11.01 -1.67 9.21
C ASP A 74 -9.64 -1.53 8.51
N GLU A 75 -9.16 -0.30 8.32
CA GLU A 75 -7.92 0.04 7.60
C GLU A 75 -6.88 0.68 8.54
N GLN A 76 -6.98 0.35 9.83
CA GLN A 76 -6.07 0.87 10.85
C GLN A 76 -4.65 0.43 10.53
N VAL A 77 -3.73 1.39 10.57
CA VAL A 77 -2.31 1.11 10.57
C VAL A 77 -1.90 0.59 11.93
N GLN A 78 -1.03 -0.43 11.93
CA GLN A 78 -0.53 -1.10 13.10
C GLN A 78 1.00 -1.06 13.14
N GLU A 79 1.51 -1.22 14.34
CA GLU A 79 2.93 -1.41 14.59
C GLU A 79 3.40 -2.68 13.86
N GLY A 80 4.53 -2.59 13.16
CA GLY A 80 5.07 -3.64 12.31
C GLY A 80 4.65 -3.59 10.84
N ASP A 81 3.68 -2.75 10.46
CA ASP A 81 3.35 -2.54 9.05
C ASP A 81 4.52 -1.84 8.32
N CYS A 82 4.75 -2.21 7.06
CA CYS A 82 5.85 -1.67 6.27
C CYS A 82 5.33 -0.75 5.17
N ILE A 83 5.72 0.52 5.19
CA ILE A 83 5.45 1.47 4.11
C ILE A 83 6.39 1.13 2.95
N VAL A 84 5.78 0.73 1.83
CA VAL A 84 6.50 0.34 0.61
C VAL A 84 6.50 1.47 -0.43
N GLU A 85 5.50 2.35 -0.39
CA GLU A 85 5.34 3.45 -1.33
C GLU A 85 4.65 4.65 -0.66
N VAL A 86 5.06 5.86 -1.05
CA VAL A 86 4.47 7.13 -0.61
C VAL A 86 4.26 8.00 -1.84
N ASN A 87 3.01 8.28 -2.18
CA ASN A 87 2.57 8.95 -3.40
C ASN A 87 3.11 8.27 -4.66
N SER A 88 4.22 8.77 -5.21
CA SER A 88 4.90 8.21 -6.40
C SER A 88 6.33 7.75 -6.10
N ALA A 89 6.74 7.73 -4.83
CA ALA A 89 8.03 7.24 -4.40
C ALA A 89 7.89 5.80 -3.90
N ARG A 90 8.61 4.86 -4.52
CA ARG A 90 8.70 3.45 -4.12
C ARG A 90 10.16 3.00 -4.11
N GLY A 91 10.50 2.06 -3.24
CA GLY A 91 11.79 1.35 -3.28
C GLY A 91 13.01 2.20 -2.94
N HIS A 92 12.82 3.34 -2.25
CA HIS A 92 13.90 4.18 -1.75
C HIS A 92 13.49 4.84 -0.44
N ALA A 93 13.83 4.23 0.69
CA ALA A 93 13.39 4.67 2.01
C ALA A 93 13.70 6.15 2.31
N GLY A 94 14.86 6.66 1.85
CA GLY A 94 15.19 8.09 1.97
C GLY A 94 14.22 9.01 1.22
N ARG A 95 13.74 8.60 0.04
CA ARG A 95 12.73 9.35 -0.72
C ARG A 95 11.35 9.23 -0.06
N LEU A 96 11.00 8.05 0.47
CA LEU A 96 9.76 7.85 1.23
C LEU A 96 9.69 8.84 2.42
N VAL A 97 10.76 8.94 3.21
CA VAL A 97 10.83 9.91 4.33
C VAL A 97 10.75 11.34 3.84
N TRP A 98 11.38 11.66 2.72
CA TRP A 98 11.32 13.00 2.15
C TRP A 98 9.91 13.38 1.73
N GLU A 99 9.18 12.48 1.07
CA GLU A 99 7.77 12.67 0.71
C GLU A 99 6.88 12.78 1.95
N CYS A 100 7.07 11.91 2.94
CA CYS A 100 6.36 11.98 4.22
C CYS A 100 6.59 13.30 4.96
N ARG A 101 7.71 14.00 4.73
CA ARG A 101 8.00 15.30 5.34
C ARG A 101 7.27 16.46 4.69
N ARG A 102 6.78 16.32 3.46
CA ARG A 102 6.11 17.40 2.72
C ARG A 102 4.70 17.66 3.25
N ASN A 103 4.29 18.92 3.20
CA ASN A 103 2.95 19.36 3.58
C ASN A 103 1.98 19.16 2.41
N GLN A 104 1.65 17.92 2.11
CA GLN A 104 0.76 17.54 1.01
C GLN A 104 -0.15 16.40 1.45
N LEU A 105 -1.11 16.03 0.59
CA LEU A 105 -1.82 14.77 0.74
C LEU A 105 -0.82 13.62 0.60
N LEU A 106 -0.79 12.72 1.57
CA LEU A 106 0.12 11.59 1.61
C LEU A 106 -0.66 10.31 1.37
N GLU A 107 -0.48 9.76 0.18
CA GLU A 107 -0.96 8.45 -0.22
C GLU A 107 0.08 7.40 0.18
N LEU A 108 -0.16 6.70 1.28
CA LEU A 108 0.78 5.72 1.83
C LEU A 108 0.32 4.33 1.44
N LYS A 109 1.19 3.57 0.77
CA LYS A 109 0.98 2.15 0.54
C LYS A 109 1.75 1.36 1.59
N LEU A 110 1.03 0.59 2.38
CA LEU A 110 1.56 -0.22 3.46
C LEU A 110 1.38 -1.69 3.12
N ARG A 111 2.31 -2.51 3.59
CA ARG A 111 2.21 -3.96 3.56
C ARG A 111 2.04 -4.46 4.99
N ARG A 112 0.94 -5.16 5.21
CA ARG A 112 0.65 -5.85 6.47
C ARG A 112 1.49 -7.10 6.59
N VAL A 113 2.30 -7.17 7.63
CA VAL A 113 3.00 -8.41 7.98
C VAL A 113 2.07 -9.21 8.89
N PRO A 114 1.63 -10.42 8.48
CA PRO A 114 0.79 -11.23 9.35
C PRO A 114 1.56 -11.54 10.64
N ARG A 115 0.97 -11.16 11.79
CA ARG A 115 1.43 -11.56 13.13
C ARG A 115 1.45 -13.09 13.20
N GLY A 116 2.61 -13.67 12.95
CA GLY A 116 2.80 -15.11 12.79
C GLY A 116 4.00 -15.47 11.91
N ALA A 117 4.43 -14.60 11.00
CA ALA A 117 5.64 -14.81 10.20
C ALA A 117 6.94 -14.41 10.93
N ASP A 118 6.88 -13.39 11.79
CA ASP A 118 8.03 -12.88 12.57
C ASP A 118 8.43 -13.84 13.71
N GLN A 119 7.45 -14.54 14.30
CA GLN A 119 7.67 -15.40 15.48
C GLN A 119 8.07 -16.86 15.13
N ALA A 120 8.29 -17.17 13.85
CA ALA A 120 8.71 -18.49 13.41
C ALA A 120 10.25 -18.66 13.32
N LEU A 121 11.03 -17.58 13.51
CA LEU A 121 12.48 -17.59 13.33
C LEU A 121 13.30 -17.54 14.63
N GLU A 122 12.65 -17.36 15.78
CA GLU A 122 13.34 -17.28 17.08
C GLU A 122 13.33 -18.61 17.87
N ASP A 123 12.60 -19.65 17.42
CA ASP A 123 12.55 -20.98 18.06
C ASP A 123 13.50 -22.00 17.40
N VAL A 124 14.59 -21.54 16.77
CA VAL A 124 15.64 -22.39 16.23
C VAL A 124 17.01 -21.93 16.70
N ALA A 125 17.27 -22.09 17.99
CA ALA A 125 18.63 -22.15 18.52
C ALA A 125 18.76 -23.37 19.47
N PRO A 126 19.88 -24.12 19.39
CA PRO A 126 20.04 -25.48 19.92
C PRO A 126 20.14 -25.59 21.45
#